data_AF-A0A7D8UT78-F1
#
_entry.id   AF-A0A7D8UT78-F1
#
_cell.length_a   1.000
_cell.length_b   1.000
_cell.length_c   1.000
_cell.angle_alpha   90.00
_cell.angle_beta   90.00
_cell.angle_gamma   90.00
#
_symmetry.space_group_name_H-M   'P 1'
#
loop_
_entity.id
_entity.type
_entity.pdbx_description
1 polymer ?
#
loop_
_entity_poly.entity_id
_entity_poly.type
_entity_poly.pdbx_seq_one_letter_code
_entity_poly.pdbx_strand_id
1 'polypeptide(L)'
;MAKKRYLFLLPLIPLPPLPLYTPTIHHSLKQKTSTANQPQTAKSRTIAVRLVSMALTGYYKTLMRPRIHRPLSMLKYDPVVRKKVLFLEQKRGGK
;
A
#
# COMPACT_ATOMS: atom_id res chain seq x y z
N MET A 1 38.96 -30.29 46.50
CA MET A 1 38.54 -31.63 46.04
C MET A 1 37.02 -31.62 45.88
N ALA A 2 36.34 -32.12 44.85
CA ALA A 2 36.72 -32.77 43.62
C ALA A 2 35.60 -32.44 42.59
N LYS A 3 36.00 -32.23 41.34
CA LYS A 3 35.14 -31.99 40.19
C LYS A 3 34.32 -33.26 39.91
N LYS A 4 33.00 -33.16 39.83
CA LYS A 4 32.16 -34.15 39.14
C LYS A 4 31.33 -33.46 38.07
N ARG A 5 31.96 -33.38 36.89
CA ARG A 5 31.30 -33.16 35.60
C ARG A 5 30.43 -34.40 35.33
N TYR A 6 29.16 -34.31 35.66
CA TYR A 6 28.19 -35.25 35.12
C TYR A 6 27.91 -34.81 33.68
N LEU A 7 28.57 -35.47 32.72
CA LEU A 7 28.07 -35.51 31.35
C LEU A 7 26.69 -36.15 31.41
N PHE A 8 25.65 -35.33 31.26
CA PHE A 8 24.30 -35.80 31.01
C PHE A 8 24.28 -36.47 29.64
N LEU A 9 24.33 -37.80 29.67
CA LEU A 9 24.09 -38.67 28.53
C LEU A 9 22.62 -38.50 28.13
N LEU A 10 22.36 -37.65 27.14
CA LEU A 10 21.03 -37.52 26.54
C LEU A 10 20.63 -38.88 25.94
N PRO A 11 19.47 -39.45 26.31
CA PRO A 11 19.00 -40.67 25.69
C PRO A 11 18.71 -40.42 24.21
N LEU A 12 19.18 -41.30 23.35
CA LEU A 12 18.90 -41.33 21.92
C LEU A 12 17.39 -41.59 21.72
N ILE A 13 16.62 -40.52 21.56
CA ILE A 13 15.17 -40.59 21.30
C ILE A 13 14.98 -41.19 19.90
N PRO A 14 14.20 -42.27 19.72
CA PRO A 14 13.93 -42.82 18.39
C PRO A 14 13.16 -41.79 17.57
N LEU A 15 13.70 -41.41 16.42
CA LEU A 15 13.06 -40.50 15.48
C LEU A 15 11.78 -41.17 14.93
N PRO A 16 10.61 -40.52 14.94
CA PRO A 16 9.42 -41.09 14.34
C PRO A 16 9.61 -41.25 12.83
N PRO A 17 9.07 -42.32 12.22
CA PRO A 17 9.14 -42.50 10.77
C PRO A 17 8.40 -41.36 10.07
N LEU A 18 9.06 -40.75 9.08
CA LEU A 18 8.48 -39.70 8.26
C LEU A 18 7.29 -40.27 7.47
N PRO A 19 6.16 -39.53 7.37
CA PRO A 19 4.98 -40.02 6.66
C PRO A 19 5.29 -40.17 5.18
N LEU A 20 5.10 -41.39 4.65
CA LEU A 20 5.11 -41.65 3.22
C LEU A 20 3.92 -40.91 2.60
N TYR A 21 4.19 -40.03 1.64
CA TYR A 21 3.18 -39.24 0.93
C TYR A 21 2.20 -40.18 0.21
N THR A 22 0.94 -40.17 0.66
CA THR A 22 -0.17 -40.75 -0.08
C THR A 22 -0.76 -39.67 -1.00
N PRO A 23 -0.96 -39.93 -2.31
CA PRO A 23 -1.72 -39.01 -3.14
C PRO A 23 -3.19 -39.07 -2.71
N THR A 24 -3.57 -38.15 -1.82
CA THR A 24 -4.97 -37.91 -1.47
C THR A 24 -5.68 -37.42 -2.73
N ILE A 25 -6.66 -38.18 -3.23
CA ILE A 25 -7.54 -37.74 -4.32
C ILE A 25 -8.37 -36.57 -3.81
N HIS A 26 -7.97 -35.35 -4.16
CA HIS A 26 -8.75 -34.14 -3.89
C HIS A 26 -9.96 -34.11 -4.83
N HIS A 27 -11.11 -34.52 -4.32
CA HIS A 27 -12.41 -34.21 -4.93
C HIS A 27 -12.53 -32.68 -5.07
N SER A 28 -12.50 -32.21 -6.31
CA SER A 28 -12.61 -30.79 -6.67
C SER A 28 -14.01 -30.29 -6.33
N LEU A 29 -14.17 -29.69 -5.15
CA LEU A 29 -15.34 -28.89 -4.83
C LEU A 29 -15.37 -27.69 -5.78
N LYS A 30 -16.27 -27.72 -6.76
CA LYS A 30 -16.64 -26.55 -7.56
C LYS A 30 -17.03 -25.42 -6.61
N GLN A 31 -16.16 -24.42 -6.50
CA GLN A 31 -16.45 -23.22 -5.74
C GLN A 31 -17.60 -22.48 -6.41
N LYS A 32 -18.75 -22.47 -5.73
CA LYS A 32 -19.90 -21.64 -6.02
C LYS A 32 -19.43 -20.19 -6.11
N THR A 33 -19.60 -19.56 -7.26
CA THR A 33 -19.39 -18.12 -7.46
C THR A 33 -20.50 -17.34 -6.73
N SER A 34 -20.42 -17.28 -5.40
CA SER A 34 -21.18 -16.31 -4.63
C SER A 34 -20.57 -14.94 -4.88
N THR A 35 -21.21 -14.14 -5.74
CA THR A 35 -21.32 -12.68 -5.64
C THR A 35 -20.30 -12.04 -4.70
N ALA A 36 -19.12 -11.72 -5.24
CA ALA A 36 -18.09 -11.01 -4.52
C ALA A 36 -18.60 -9.62 -4.15
N ASN A 37 -19.14 -9.49 -2.94
CA ASN A 37 -19.22 -8.20 -2.26
C ASN A 37 -17.77 -7.70 -2.15
N GLN A 38 -17.41 -6.76 -3.03
CA GLN A 38 -16.10 -6.12 -3.03
C GLN A 38 -15.79 -5.65 -1.60
N PRO A 39 -14.61 -5.98 -1.03
CA PRO A 39 -14.21 -5.40 0.23
C PRO A 39 -14.22 -3.88 0.04
N GLN A 40 -14.92 -3.15 0.92
CA GLN A 40 -14.95 -1.69 0.88
C GLN A 40 -13.52 -1.19 1.10
N THR A 41 -12.78 -0.99 -0.01
CA THR A 41 -11.38 -0.59 0.03
C THR A 41 -11.28 0.79 0.68
N ALA A 42 -10.47 0.89 1.73
CA ALA A 42 -10.26 2.15 2.42
C ALA A 42 -9.70 3.19 1.43
N LYS A 43 -10.31 4.37 1.39
CA LYS A 43 -9.86 5.47 0.53
C LYS A 43 -8.46 5.90 0.95
N SER A 44 -7.58 6.15 -0.03
CA SER A 44 -6.23 6.67 0.26
C SER A 44 -6.27 7.99 1.05
N ARG A 45 -5.35 8.11 2.01
CA ARG A 45 -5.13 9.28 2.88
C ARG A 45 -4.68 10.52 2.10
N THR A 46 -3.92 10.30 1.03
CA THR A 46 -3.31 11.35 0.21
C THR A 46 -3.96 11.38 -1.16
N ILE A 47 -4.13 12.57 -1.72
CA ILE A 47 -4.69 12.78 -3.06
C ILE A 47 -3.70 13.53 -3.95
N ALA A 48 -3.69 13.13 -5.21
CA ALA A 48 -3.08 13.88 -6.29
C ALA A 48 -3.96 15.08 -6.66
N VAL A 49 -3.38 16.26 -6.70
CA VAL A 49 -4.06 17.50 -7.07
C VAL A 49 -3.29 18.21 -8.17
N ARG A 50 -4.01 18.90 -9.04
CA ARG A 50 -3.43 19.80 -10.04
C ARG A 50 -3.46 21.21 -9.48
N LEU A 51 -2.32 21.86 -9.38
CA LEU A 51 -2.23 23.30 -9.14
C LEU A 51 -2.11 24.01 -10.48
N VAL A 52 -3.10 24.84 -10.80
CA VAL A 52 -3.22 25.55 -12.07
C VAL A 52 -2.72 26.98 -11.92
N SER A 53 -1.97 27.47 -12.90
CA SER A 53 -1.48 28.85 -12.97
C SER A 53 -2.62 29.85 -13.13
N MET A 54 -2.61 30.93 -12.33
CA MET A 54 -3.58 32.03 -12.44
C MET A 54 -3.31 32.98 -13.60
N ALA A 55 -2.23 32.79 -14.35
CA ALA A 55 -1.98 33.56 -15.57
C ALA A 55 -2.75 33.03 -16.80
N LEU A 56 -3.70 32.11 -16.60
CA LEU A 56 -4.59 31.56 -17.65
C LEU A 56 -3.83 30.91 -18.84
N THR A 57 -2.63 30.39 -18.59
CA THR A 57 -1.79 29.71 -19.60
C THR A 57 -2.11 28.24 -19.78
N GLY A 58 -2.91 27.66 -18.87
CA GLY A 58 -3.16 26.22 -18.82
C GLY A 58 -2.01 25.40 -18.20
N TYR A 59 -0.88 26.03 -17.84
CA TYR A 59 0.20 25.32 -17.16
C TYR A 59 -0.21 24.91 -15.74
N TYR A 60 0.10 23.66 -15.37
CA TYR A 60 -0.19 23.13 -14.04
C TYR A 60 0.95 22.26 -13.50
N LYS A 61 0.99 22.10 -12.18
CA LYS A 61 1.86 21.14 -11.49
C LYS A 61 1.03 20.15 -10.70
N THR A 62 1.41 18.89 -10.76
CA THR A 62 0.79 17.84 -9.93
C THR A 62 1.50 17.77 -8.59
N LEU A 63 0.75 17.82 -7.50
CA LEU A 63 1.26 17.67 -6.14
C LEU A 63 0.42 16.66 -5.36
N MET A 64 1.01 16.08 -4.32
CA MET A 64 0.32 15.22 -3.37
C MET A 64 0.00 16.00 -2.10
N ARG A 65 -1.22 15.88 -1.61
CA ARG A 65 -1.61 16.43 -0.30
C ARG A 65 -2.48 15.48 0.51
N PRO A 66 -2.45 15.53 1.85
CA PRO A 66 -3.44 14.85 2.67
C PRO A 66 -4.85 15.35 2.36
N ARG A 67 -5.84 14.44 2.34
CA ARG A 67 -7.24 14.76 1.99
C ARG A 67 -7.90 15.70 2.98
N ILE A 68 -7.53 15.61 4.27
CA ILE A 68 -8.10 16.40 5.37
C ILE A 68 -7.66 17.88 5.30
N HIS A 69 -6.56 18.18 4.61
CA HIS A 69 -6.06 19.55 4.49
C HIS A 69 -6.94 20.43 3.58
N ARG A 70 -6.85 21.74 3.79
CA ARG A 70 -7.44 22.76 2.90
C ARG A 70 -6.78 22.72 1.50
N PRO A 71 -7.47 23.20 0.45
CA PRO A 71 -6.89 23.32 -0.89
C PRO A 71 -5.60 24.15 -0.90
N LEU A 72 -4.67 23.80 -1.78
CA LEU A 72 -3.36 24.46 -1.86
C LEU A 72 -3.40 25.74 -2.71
N SER A 73 -2.64 26.74 -2.26
CA SER A 73 -2.32 27.97 -3.01
C SER A 73 -0.84 28.30 -2.83
N MET A 74 -0.10 28.51 -3.93
CA MET A 74 1.35 28.74 -3.87
C MET A 74 1.86 29.65 -4.98
N LEU A 75 2.90 30.44 -4.71
CA LEU A 75 3.65 31.19 -5.74
C LEU A 75 4.72 30.28 -6.37
N LYS A 76 4.61 30.03 -7.67
CA LYS A 76 5.57 29.20 -8.44
C LYS A 76 5.84 29.81 -9.81
N TYR A 77 6.90 29.36 -10.46
CA TYR A 77 7.25 29.79 -11.81
C TYR A 77 6.34 29.12 -12.86
N ASP A 78 5.77 29.93 -13.74
CA ASP A 78 5.08 29.50 -14.95
C ASP A 78 6.02 29.65 -16.16
N PRO A 79 6.42 28.56 -16.83
CA PRO A 79 7.33 28.62 -17.96
C PRO A 79 6.74 29.30 -19.20
N VAL A 80 5.42 29.41 -19.31
CA VAL A 80 4.74 30.05 -20.45
C VAL A 80 4.90 31.58 -20.35
N VAL A 81 4.68 32.15 -19.16
CA VAL A 81 4.81 33.61 -18.92
C VAL A 81 6.22 34.01 -18.48
N ARG A 82 7.04 33.03 -18.10
CA ARG A 82 8.40 33.21 -17.59
C ARG A 82 8.48 34.07 -16.33
N LYS A 83 7.49 33.93 -15.44
CA LYS A 83 7.38 34.71 -14.21
C LYS A 83 6.88 33.84 -13.05
N LYS A 84 7.06 34.31 -11.82
CA LYS A 84 6.41 33.72 -10.64
C LYS A 84 4.95 34.20 -10.59
N VAL A 85 4.03 33.25 -10.58
CA VAL A 85 2.57 33.48 -10.60
C VAL A 85 1.95 32.69 -9.45
N LEU A 86 0.76 33.11 -9.00
CA LEU A 86 -0.05 32.34 -8.08
C LEU A 86 -0.61 31.09 -8.77
N PHE A 87 -0.52 29.95 -8.10
CA PHE A 87 -1.10 28.70 -8.51
C PHE A 87 -2.15 28.29 -7.48
N LEU A 88 -3.32 27.84 -7.95
CA LEU A 88 -4.42 27.36 -7.11
C LEU A 88 -4.75 25.91 -7.44
N GLU A 89 -5.13 25.15 -6.42
CA GLU A 89 -5.63 23.80 -6.60
C GLU A 89 -6.93 23.78 -7.41
N GLN A 90 -6.93 22.98 -8.47
CA GLN A 90 -8.13 22.71 -9.25
C GLN A 90 -9.11 21.90 -8.40
N LYS A 91 -10.32 22.43 -8.23
CA LYS A 91 -11.41 21.70 -7.60
C LYS A 91 -11.70 20.44 -8.42
N ARG A 92 -11.64 19.28 -7.78
CA ARG A 92 -12.07 18.02 -8.39
C ARG A 92 -13.60 18.07 -8.49
N GLY A 93 -14.13 18.31 -9.69
CA GLY A 93 -15.57 18.41 -9.93
C GLY A 93 -16.28 17.16 -9.43
N GLY A 94 -17.22 17.35 -8.49
CA GLY A 94 -18.33 16.41 -8.33
C GLY A 94 -19.33 16.73 -9.42
N LYS A 95 -19.94 15.69 -10.01
CA LYS A 95 -21.08 15.82 -10.92
C LYS A 95 -22.11 16.82 -10.40
#